data_AF-A0A2V8V491-F1
#
_entry.id   AF-A0A2V8V491-F1
#
_cell.length_a   1.000
_cell.length_b   1.000
_cell.length_c   1.000
_cell.angle_alpha   90.00
_cell.angle_beta   90.00
_cell.angle_gamma   90.00
#
_symmetry.space_group_name_H-M   'P 1'
#
loop_
_entity.id
_entity.type
_entity.pdbx_description
1 polymer ?
#
loop_
_entity_poly.entity_id
_entity_poly.type
_entity_poly.pdbx_seq_one_letter_code
_entity_poly.pdbx_strand_id
1 'polypeptide(L)' 'MSLVTVKHKYQVVIPGDVRQKVGINVGDLLEATVQGGKIVFYPQGGRRL' A
#
# COMPACT_ATOMS: atom_id res chain seq x y z
N MET A 1 8.83 11.32 1.05
CA MET A 1 8.13 11.12 2.33
C MET A 1 6.98 12.10 2.34
N SER A 2 5.76 11.61 2.56
CA SER A 2 4.55 12.42 2.46
C SER A 2 3.64 12.06 3.63
N LEU A 3 3.13 13.06 4.33
CA LEU A 3 2.13 12.86 5.38
C LEU A 3 0.78 12.57 4.72
N VAL A 4 0.08 11.55 5.23
CA VAL A 4 -1.26 11.17 4.78
C VAL A 4 -2.16 10.99 5.99
N THR A 5 -3.46 11.18 5.79
CA THR A 5 -4.48 10.96 6.83
C THR A 5 -5.26 9.68 6.56
N VAL A 6 -5.79 9.09 7.63
CA VAL A 6 -6.75 7.98 7.54
C VAL A 6 -8.11 8.58 7.21
N LYS A 7 -8.70 8.15 6.10
CA LYS A 7 -10.03 8.57 5.65
C LYS A 7 -11.11 7.63 6.22
N HIS A 8 -12.34 7.81 5.75
CA HIS A 8 -13.43 6.89 6.05
C HIS A 8 -13.07 5.44 5.72
N LYS A 9 -13.68 4.49 6.44
CA LYS A 9 -13.40 3.05 6.30
C LYS A 9 -11.91 2.69 6.49
N TYR A 10 -11.19 3.49 7.28
CA TYR A 10 -9.77 3.27 7.59
C TYR A 10 -8.85 3.25 6.36
N GLN A 11 -9.24 3.92 5.28
CA GLN A 11 -8.45 3.97 4.06
C GLN A 11 -7.30 4.98 4.17
N VAL A 12 -6.15 4.64 3.60
CA VAL A 12 -5.03 5.56 3.39
C VAL A 12 -4.68 5.62 1.91
N VAL A 13 -4.39 6.82 1.41
CA VAL A 13 -3.90 6.98 0.05
C VAL A 13 -2.39 6.72 0.07
N ILE A 14 -1.93 5.72 -0.67
CA ILE A 14 -0.49 5.53 -0.88
C ILE A 14 -0.03 6.62 -1.86
N PRO A 15 0.87 7.55 -1.49
CA PRO A 15 1.30 8.66 -2.36
C PRO A 15 1.92 8.19 -3.68
N GLY A 16 1.85 9.02 -4.73
CA GLY A 16 2.29 8.64 -6.08
C GLY A 16 3.77 8.22 -6.15
N ASP A 17 4.66 8.94 -5.46
CA ASP A 17 6.09 8.63 -5.38
C ASP A 17 6.35 7.27 -4.67
N VAL A 18 5.56 6.95 -3.65
CA VAL A 18 5.64 5.66 -2.95
C VAL A 18 5.11 4.52 -3.83
N ARG A 19 3.96 4.70 -4.50
CA ARG A 19 3.40 3.67 -5.40
C ARG A 19 4.35 3.34 -6.54
N GLN A 20 4.96 4.35 -7.16
CA GLN A 20 5.91 4.16 -8.27
C GLN A 20 7.16 3.38 -7.85
N LYS A 21 7.70 3.68 -6.65
CA LYS A 21 8.87 2.97 -6.11
C LYS A 21 8.59 1.50 -5.78
N VAL A 22 7.39 1.20 -5.29
CA VAL A 22 6.98 -0.17 -4.93
C VAL A 22 6.43 -0.93 -6.14
N GLY A 23 5.98 -0.22 -7.19
CA GLY A 23 5.46 -0.82 -8.41
C GLY A 23 4.02 -1.32 -8.30
N ILE A 24 3.18 -0.69 -7.48
CA ILE A 24 1.78 -1.10 -7.27
C ILE A 24 0.80 -0.30 -8.13
N ASN A 25 -0.23 -0.98 -8.62
CA ASN A 25 -1.27 -0.46 -9.49
C ASN A 25 -2.67 -0.61 -8.87
N VAL A 26 -3.64 0.07 -9.48
CA VAL A 26 -5.05 -0.07 -9.07
C VAL A 26 -5.51 -1.50 -9.31
N GLY A 27 -6.03 -2.15 -8.27
CA GLY A 27 -6.51 -3.53 -8.31
C GLY A 27 -5.52 -4.57 -7.78
N ASP A 28 -4.27 -4.19 -7.49
CA ASP A 28 -3.30 -5.10 -6.87
C ASP A 28 -3.76 -5.54 -5.48
N LEU A 29 -3.51 -6.81 -5.16
CA LEU A 29 -3.74 -7.37 -3.84
C LEU A 29 -2.47 -7.22 -3.00
N LEU A 30 -2.62 -6.67 -1.79
CA LEU A 30 -1.54 -6.54 -0.83
C LEU A 30 -1.96 -7.23 0.48
N GLU A 31 -1.05 -8.00 1.06
CA GLU A 31 -1.19 -8.49 2.43
C GLU A 31 -0.77 -7.38 3.40
N ALA A 32 -1.55 -7.14 4.45
CA ALA A 32 -1.26 -6.14 5.47
C ALA A 32 -0.88 -6.82 6.79
N THR A 33 0.25 -6.41 7.39
CA THR A 33 0.72 -6.94 8.67
C THR A 33 1.35 -5.84 9.54
N VAL A 34 1.67 -6.18 10.79
CA VAL A 34 2.35 -5.29 11.74
C VAL A 34 3.75 -5.83 12.03
N GLN A 35 4.77 -5.01 11.78
CA GLN A 35 6.16 -5.34 12.10
C GLN A 35 6.83 -4.17 12.80
N GLY A 36 7.33 -4.39 14.02
CA GLY A 36 8.02 -3.36 14.79
C GLY A 36 7.20 -2.07 14.99
N GLY A 37 5.88 -2.21 15.21
CA GLY A 37 4.96 -1.07 15.37
C GLY A 37 4.62 -0.33 14.07
N LYS A 38 5.01 -0.85 12.90
CA LYS A 38 4.70 -0.29 11.59
C LYS A 38 3.69 -1.16 10.86
N ILE A 39 2.80 -0.54 10.09
CA ILE A 39 1.98 -1.26 9.11
C ILE A 39 2.86 -1.52 7.88
N VAL A 40 2.97 -2.78 7.49
CA VAL A 40 3.73 -3.22 6.31
C VAL A 40 2.77 -3.87 5.34
N PHE A 41 2.88 -3.52 4.06
CA PHE A 41 2.10 -4.11 2.99
C PHE A 41 3.01 -4.90 2.04
N TYR A 42 2.67 -6.17 1.79
CA TYR A 42 3.36 -7.04 0.85
C TYR A 42 2.52 -7.24 -0.41
N PRO A 43 2.95 -6.74 -1.58
CA PRO A 43 2.27 -7.03 -2.84
C PRO A 43 2.29 -8.54 -3.13
N GLN A 44 1.12 -9.13 -3.38
CA GLN A 44 0.98 -10.56 -3.64
C GLN A 44 1.11 -10.92 -5.13
N GLY A 45 1.58 -9.98 -5.95
CA GLY A 45 1.64 -10.11 -7.41
C GLY A 45 0.24 -10.09 -8.03
N GLY A 46 -0.10 -8.99 -8.72
CA GLY A 46 -1.27 -9.00 -9.60
C GLY A 46 -1.05 -10.05 -10.68
N ARG A 47 -2.02 -10.97 -10.85
CA ARG A 47 -2.15 -11.97 -11.92
C ARG A 47 -1.03 -11.97 -12.97
N ARG A 48 -0.30 -13.09 -13.08
CA ARG A 48 0.26 -13.53 -14.35
C ARG A 48 -0.90 -13.56 -15.36
N LEU A 49 -0.93 -12.58 -16.26
CA LEU A 49 -1.51 -12.79 -17.59
C LEU A 49 -0.47 -13.52 -18.42
#